data_AF-A0A373Q823-F1
#
_entry.id   AF-A0A373Q823-F1
#
_cell.length_a   1.000
_cell.length_b   1.000
_cell.length_c   1.000
_cell.angle_alpha   90.00
_cell.angle_beta   90.00
_cell.angle_gamma   90.00
#
_symmetry.space_group_name_H-M   'P 1'
#
loop_
_entity.id
_entity.type
_entity.pdbx_description
1 polymer ?
#
loop_
_entity_poly.entity_id
_entity_poly.type
_entity_poly.pdbx_seq_one_letter_code
_entity_poly.pdbx_strand_id
1 'polypeptide(L)' 'MDGAIFNTVINPLDVEGLQSEAYNKLKALDIKSLDLYVTGLTVALVSVLNACRQLGIVITLYHYDREEGGYYPQQVL' A
#
# COMPACT_ATOMS: atom_id res chain seq x y z
N MET A 1 -3.71 5.15 15.88
CA MET A 1 -4.74 5.26 14.82
C MET A 1 -4.28 4.37 13.68
N ASP A 2 -5.11 3.41 13.28
CA ASP A 2 -4.76 2.32 12.38
C ASP A 2 -4.60 2.80 10.92
N GLY A 3 -3.37 3.21 10.57
CA GLY A 3 -2.97 3.60 9.22
C GLY A 3 -2.68 2.42 8.28
N ALA A 4 -2.92 1.18 8.73
CA ALA A 4 -2.78 0.00 7.87
C ALA A 4 -3.81 0.05 6.75
N ILE A 5 -3.45 -0.37 5.54
CA ILE A 5 -4.42 -0.51 4.45
C ILE A 5 -5.31 -1.72 4.71
N PHE A 6 -4.74 -2.84 5.16
CA PHE A 6 -5.48 -4.05 5.52
C PHE A 6 -5.52 -4.18 7.04
N ASN A 7 -6.72 -4.22 7.61
CA ASN A 7 -6.93 -4.21 9.07
C ASN A 7 -7.19 -5.61 9.66
N THR A 8 -7.13 -6.65 8.83
CA THR A 8 -7.44 -8.03 9.21
C THR A 8 -6.34 -8.99 8.74
N VAL A 9 -6.39 -10.23 9.22
CA VAL A 9 -5.62 -11.32 8.60
C VAL A 9 -6.08 -11.44 7.15
N ILE A 10 -5.13 -11.41 6.23
CA ILE A 10 -5.37 -11.43 4.78
C ILE A 10 -5.08 -12.82 4.19
N ASN A 11 -5.90 -13.22 3.23
CA ASN A 11 -5.65 -14.40 2.40
C ASN A 11 -4.85 -13.97 1.15
N PRO A 12 -3.56 -14.31 1.02
CA PRO A 12 -2.75 -13.91 -0.13
C PRO A 12 -3.20 -14.54 -1.46
N LEU A 13 -4.10 -15.53 -1.43
CA LEU A 13 -4.67 -16.14 -2.63
C LEU A 13 -5.91 -15.37 -3.14
N ASP A 14 -6.48 -14.48 -2.33
CA ASP A 14 -7.62 -13.64 -2.71
C ASP A 14 -7.14 -12.31 -3.31
N VAL A 15 -6.50 -12.39 -4.47
CA VAL A 15 -5.89 -11.21 -5.14
C VAL A 15 -6.97 -10.18 -5.50
N GLU A 16 -8.14 -10.63 -5.94
CA GLU A 16 -9.25 -9.76 -6.32
C GLU A 16 -9.83 -9.04 -5.10
N GLY A 17 -10.10 -9.77 -4.01
CA GLY A 17 -10.59 -9.18 -2.76
C GLY A 17 -9.62 -8.14 -2.20
N LEU A 18 -8.32 -8.44 -2.18
CA LEU A 18 -7.29 -7.50 -1.72
C LEU A 18 -7.24 -6.23 -2.57
N GLN A 19 -7.39 -6.34 -3.88
CA GLN A 19 -7.39 -5.17 -4.75
C GLN A 19 -8.67 -4.34 -4.58
N SER A 20 -9.84 -4.98 -4.46
CA SER A 20 -11.10 -4.29 -4.18
C SER A 20 -11.09 -3.57 -2.84
N GLU A 21 -10.56 -4.20 -1.79
CA GLU A 21 -10.42 -3.58 -0.46
C GLU A 21 -9.49 -2.36 -0.52
N ALA A 22 -8.30 -2.52 -1.12
CA ALA A 22 -7.36 -1.42 -1.27
C ALA A 22 -7.96 -0.25 -2.07
N TYR A 23 -8.63 -0.52 -3.19
CA TYR A 23 -9.29 0.49 -3.99
C TYR A 23 -10.37 1.24 -3.21
N ASN A 24 -11.27 0.53 -2.54
CA ASN A 24 -12.36 1.14 -1.80
C ASN A 24 -11.84 2.02 -0.66
N LYS A 25 -10.82 1.55 0.05
CA LYS A 25 -10.19 2.30 1.14
C LYS A 25 -9.50 3.56 0.62
N LEU A 26 -8.66 3.45 -0.40
CA LEU A 26 -7.95 4.59 -0.98
C LEU A 26 -8.90 5.61 -1.61
N LYS A 27 -9.96 5.14 -2.27
CA LYS A 27 -11.00 6.01 -2.83
C LYS A 27 -11.73 6.78 -1.74
N ALA A 28 -12.02 6.15 -0.61
CA ALA A 28 -12.68 6.81 0.52
C ALA A 28 -11.80 7.86 1.22
N LEU A 29 -10.48 7.75 1.12
CA LEU A 29 -9.55 8.73 1.66
C LEU A 29 -9.47 10.03 0.83
N ASP A 30 -9.89 10.00 -0.45
CA ASP A 30 -9.85 11.13 -1.39
C ASP A 30 -8.50 11.89 -1.42
N ILE A 31 -7.40 11.13 -1.46
CA ILE A 31 -6.03 11.64 -1.47
C ILE A 31 -5.45 11.69 -2.89
N LYS A 32 -4.40 12.50 -3.07
CA LYS A 32 -3.62 12.56 -4.33
C LYS A 32 -2.26 11.88 -4.22
N SER A 33 -1.76 11.70 -3.00
CA SER A 33 -0.49 11.04 -2.73
C SER A 33 -0.59 10.10 -1.53
N LEU A 34 0.17 9.01 -1.55
CA LEU A 34 0.26 8.03 -0.48
C LEU A 34 1.73 7.74 -0.14
N ASP A 35 2.09 7.90 1.13
CA ASP A 35 3.34 7.36 1.69
C ASP A 35 3.02 6.02 2.35
N LEU A 36 3.56 4.93 1.80
CA LEU A 36 3.25 3.56 2.23
C LEU A 36 4.48 2.89 2.85
N TYR A 37 4.40 2.57 4.14
CA TYR A 37 5.41 1.78 4.83
C TYR A 37 5.25 0.29 4.53
N VAL A 38 6.26 -0.32 3.92
CA VAL A 38 6.18 -1.70 3.42
C VAL A 38 6.53 -2.69 4.53
N THR A 39 5.62 -3.63 4.82
CA THR A 39 5.78 -4.63 5.89
C THR A 39 5.86 -6.09 5.40
N GLY A 40 6.01 -6.31 4.08
CA GLY A 40 6.58 -7.56 3.55
C GLY A 40 5.63 -8.55 2.86
N LEU A 41 4.34 -8.25 2.66
CA LEU A 41 3.48 -9.09 1.82
C LEU A 41 3.33 -8.50 0.41
N THR A 42 4.06 -9.07 -0.56
CA THR A 42 4.11 -8.58 -1.94
C THR A 42 2.75 -8.55 -2.62
N VAL A 43 1.89 -9.56 -2.39
CA VAL A 43 0.55 -9.59 -3.01
C VAL A 43 -0.29 -8.39 -2.57
N ALA A 44 -0.31 -8.10 -1.26
CA ALA A 44 -1.01 -6.94 -0.71
C ALA A 44 -0.41 -5.63 -1.24
N LEU A 45 0.92 -5.52 -1.32
CA LEU A 45 1.57 -4.35 -1.91
C LEU A 45 1.13 -4.13 -3.37
N VAL A 46 1.13 -5.17 -4.20
CA VAL A 46 0.69 -5.08 -5.60
C VAL A 46 -0.76 -4.64 -5.72
N SER A 47 -1.65 -5.16 -4.85
CA SER A 47 -3.05 -4.72 -4.79
C SER A 47 -3.19 -3.22 -4.50
N VAL A 48 -2.38 -2.68 -3.58
CA VAL A 48 -2.35 -1.22 -3.28
C VAL A 48 -1.80 -0.42 -4.47
N LEU A 49 -0.71 -0.88 -5.09
CA LEU A 49 -0.12 -0.23 -6.27
C LEU A 49 -1.12 -0.13 -7.42
N ASN A 50 -1.83 -1.23 -7.71
CA ASN A 50 -2.86 -1.25 -8.75
C ASN A 50 -4.01 -0.29 -8.45
N ALA A 51 -4.47 -0.24 -7.20
CA ALA A 51 -5.51 0.69 -6.77
C ALA A 51 -5.06 2.15 -6.90
N CYS A 52 -3.85 2.50 -6.45
CA CYS A 52 -3.27 3.83 -6.63
C CYS A 52 -3.19 4.23 -8.11
N ARG A 53 -2.72 3.32 -8.98
CA ARG A 53 -2.65 3.54 -10.43
C ARG A 53 -4.02 3.84 -11.04
N GLN A 54 -5.06 3.12 -10.62
CA GLN A 54 -6.43 3.35 -11.12
C GLN A 54 -7.03 4.67 -10.64
N LEU A 55 -6.68 5.11 -9.42
CA LEU A 55 -7.17 6.34 -8.81
C LEU A 55 -6.33 7.58 -9.16
N GLY A 56 -5.20 7.41 -9.87
CA GLY A 56 -4.26 8.50 -10.16
C GLY A 56 -3.55 9.02 -8.91
N ILE A 57 -3.33 8.15 -7.90
CA ILE A 57 -2.63 8.48 -6.67
C ILE A 57 -1.13 8.26 -6.86
N VAL A 58 -0.33 9.30 -6.61
CA VAL A 58 1.14 9.19 -6.58
C VAL A 58 1.55 8.43 -5.32
N ILE A 59 2.41 7.42 -5.43
CA ILE A 59 2.81 6.60 -4.29
C ILE A 59 4.32 6.61 -4.07
N THR A 60 4.71 6.80 -2.81
CA THR A 60 6.07 6.63 -2.30
C THR A 60 6.08 5.45 -1.33
N LEU A 61 6.91 4.45 -1.63
CA LEU A 61 7.14 3.33 -0.73
C LEU A 61 8.24 3.67 0.26
N TYR A 62 8.04 3.35 1.53
CA TYR A 62 9.04 3.46 2.58
C TYR A 62 9.50 2.07 2.99
N HIS A 63 10.77 1.77 2.73
CA HIS A 63 11.41 0.50 3.04
C HIS A 63 12.27 0.63 4.28
N TYR A 64 12.20 -0.32 5.20
CA TYR A 64 13.02 -0.30 6.41
C TYR A 64 14.43 -0.79 6.11
N ASP A 65 15.42 0.10 6.28
CA ASP A 65 16.84 -0.23 6.32
C ASP A 65 17.23 -0.63 7.75
N ARG A 66 17.68 -1.88 7.90
CA ARG A 66 18.11 -2.42 9.20
C ARG A 66 19.51 -1.95 9.60
N GLU A 67 20.36 -1.61 8.64
CA GLU A 67 21.73 -1.17 8.89
C GLU A 67 21.73 0.27 9.40
N GLU A 68 20.93 1.13 8.78
CA GLU A 68 20.78 2.53 9.18
C GLU A 68 19.71 2.76 10.26
N GLY A 69 18.84 1.77 10.51
CA GLY A 69 17.78 1.82 11.53
C GLY A 69 16.65 2.78 11.19
N GLY A 70 16.39 3.01 9.90
CA GLY A 70 15.44 4.00 9.40
C GLY A 70 14.68 3.53 8.17
N TYR A 71 13.72 4.33 7.72
CA TYR A 71 13.01 4.08 6.46
C TYR A 71 13.56 4.98 5.34
N TYR A 72 13.75 4.42 4.15
CA TYR A 72 14.12 5.18 2.95
C TYR A 72 13.00 5.18 1.90
N PRO A 73 12.78 6.31 1.21
CA PRO A 73 11.70 6.46 0.23
C PRO A 73 12.06 5.91 -1.16
N GLN A 74 11.08 5.36 -1.85
CA GLN A 74 11.12 4.99 -3.26
C GLN A 74 9.81 5.40 -3.93
N GLN A 75 9.85 6.41 -4.81
CA GLN A 75 8.69 6.77 -5.62
C GLN A 75 8.42 5.70 -6.69
N VAL A 76 7.16 5.32 -6.86
CA VAL A 76 6.72 4.45 -7.95
C VAL A 76 6.40 5.32 -9.18
N LEU A 77 7.02 4.98 -10.32
CA LEU A 77 6.92 5.73 -11.58
C LEU A 77 5.89 5.13 -12.53
#